data_AF-A0A6P0NGV2-F1
#
_entry.id   AF-A0A6P0NGV2-F1
#
_cell.length_a   1.000
_cell.length_b   1.000
_cell.length_c   1.000
_cell.angle_alpha   90.00
_cell.angle_beta   90.00
_cell.angle_gamma   90.00
#
_symmetry.space_group_name_H-M   'P 1'
#
loop_
_entity.id
_entity.type
_entity.pdbx_description
1 polymer ?
#
loop_
_entity_poly.entity_id
_entity_poly.type
_entity_poly.pdbx_seq_one_letter_code
_entity_poly.pdbx_strand_id
1 'polypeptide(L)'
;EIAPEVALALADSNLSADAIPVNVVGQVQRPGNIEVKPNAPLNEALLAAGGFDDVRAEKGSVELVRLNRNGTVEKRDIQIDFTAPVNDETNPTLQPNDVIIVKRDGAAKTADNVERISRPASGIFSLIELPIRLFNLLF
;
A
#
# COMPACT_ATOMS: atom_id res chain seq x y z
N GLU A 1 -30.39 -8.97 32.95
CA GLU A 1 -31.32 -8.18 32.11
C GLU A 1 -30.74 -6.78 32.00
N ILE A 2 -30.46 -6.32 30.79
CA ILE A 2 -29.84 -5.00 30.59
C ILE A 2 -30.96 -3.96 30.73
N ALA A 3 -30.75 -2.92 31.53
CA ALA A 3 -31.77 -1.88 31.70
C ALA A 3 -32.10 -1.24 30.33
N PRO A 4 -33.39 -0.99 30.01
CA PRO A 4 -33.82 -0.46 28.71
C PRO A 4 -33.12 0.85 28.33
N GLU A 5 -32.81 1.66 29.34
CA GLU A 5 -32.06 2.91 29.26
C GLU A 5 -30.61 2.73 28.77
N VAL A 6 -29.92 1.65 29.17
CA VAL A 6 -28.57 1.34 28.66
C VAL A 6 -28.63 0.81 27.23
N ALA A 7 -29.68 0.05 26.88
CA ALA A 7 -29.87 -0.44 25.51
C ALA A 7 -30.14 0.72 24.52
N LEU A 8 -30.92 1.72 24.94
CA LEU A 8 -31.18 2.93 24.15
C LEU A 8 -29.93 3.82 24.01
N ALA A 9 -29.16 4.02 25.08
CA ALA A 9 -27.93 4.81 25.02
C ALA A 9 -26.85 4.15 24.12
N LEU A 10 -26.77 2.82 24.12
CA LEU A 10 -25.89 2.07 23.23
C LEU A 10 -26.39 2.07 21.77
N ALA A 11 -27.71 2.09 21.56
CA ALA A 11 -28.30 2.22 20.23
C ALA A 11 -28.04 3.62 19.65
N ASP A 12 -28.30 4.70 20.39
CA ASP A 12 -28.11 6.08 19.92
C ASP A 12 -26.65 6.41 19.61
N SER A 13 -25.71 5.85 20.38
CA SER A 13 -24.26 5.99 20.15
C SER A 13 -23.76 5.25 18.90
N ASN A 14 -24.43 4.14 18.52
CA ASN A 14 -24.08 3.35 17.33
C ASN A 14 -24.89 3.69 16.07
N LEU A 15 -26.01 4.42 16.18
CA LEU A 15 -26.94 4.66 15.06
C LEU A 15 -26.70 5.99 14.34
N SER A 16 -25.85 6.88 14.86
CA SER A 16 -25.73 8.27 14.37
C SER A 16 -24.31 8.82 14.27
N ALA A 17 -23.28 7.96 14.20
CA ALA A 17 -21.94 8.46 13.91
C ALA A 17 -21.93 9.00 12.47
N ASP A 18 -21.81 10.32 12.30
CA ASP A 18 -21.76 10.98 10.97
C ASP A 18 -20.49 10.56 10.19
N ALA A 19 -19.47 10.10 10.91
CA ALA A 19 -18.25 9.54 10.38
C ALA A 19 -17.73 8.36 11.23
N ILE A 20 -16.97 7.48 10.57
CA ILE A 20 -16.19 6.41 11.18
C ILE A 20 -14.70 6.65 10.92
N PRO A 21 -13.83 6.39 11.92
CA PRO A 21 -12.39 6.50 11.74
C PRO A 21 -11.84 5.28 11.01
N VAL A 22 -11.00 5.51 10.00
CA VAL A 22 -10.21 4.48 9.32
C VAL A 22 -8.74 4.93 9.22
N ASN A 23 -7.80 4.01 9.37
CA ASN A 23 -6.38 4.35 9.31
C ASN A 23 -5.82 4.05 7.93
N VAL A 24 -5.32 5.06 7.24
CA VAL A 24 -4.62 4.89 5.96
C VAL A 24 -3.12 5.11 6.18
N VAL A 25 -2.32 4.10 5.91
CA VAL A 25 -0.88 4.11 6.18
C VAL A 25 -0.08 3.71 4.94
N GLY A 26 1.20 4.05 4.93
CA GLY A 26 2.10 3.73 3.82
C GLY A 26 2.18 4.85 2.76
N GLN A 27 2.29 4.48 1.49
CA GLN A 27 2.59 5.41 0.40
C GLN A 27 1.33 6.10 -0.16
N VAL A 28 0.70 6.94 0.65
CA VAL A 28 -0.39 7.86 0.24
C VAL A 28 0.05 9.31 0.44
N GLN A 29 -0.66 10.26 -0.19
CA GLN A 29 -0.32 11.68 -0.03
C GLN A 29 -0.46 12.17 1.43
N ARG A 30 -1.51 11.72 2.14
CA ARG A 30 -1.80 12.11 3.53
C ARG A 30 -2.10 10.88 4.39
N PRO A 31 -1.08 10.19 4.93
CA PRO A 31 -1.29 9.07 5.83
C PRO A 31 -1.79 9.54 7.20
N GLY A 32 -2.58 8.70 7.88
CA GLY A 32 -3.12 8.96 9.20
C GLY A 32 -4.53 8.41 9.39
N ASN A 33 -5.19 8.88 10.45
CA ASN A 33 -6.62 8.65 10.63
C ASN A 33 -7.43 9.52 9.66
N ILE A 34 -8.32 8.89 8.91
CA ILE A 34 -9.23 9.49 7.94
C ILE A 34 -10.65 9.21 8.42
N GLU A 35 -11.46 10.26 8.53
CA GLU A 35 -12.89 10.15 8.85
C GLU A 35 -13.68 9.99 7.55
N VAL A 36 -14.46 8.91 7.44
CA VAL A 36 -15.32 8.63 6.27
C VAL A 36 -16.74 8.33 6.73
N LYS A 37 -17.72 8.43 5.83
CA LYS A 37 -19.10 8.09 6.18
C LYS A 37 -19.23 6.61 6.57
N PRO A 38 -20.19 6.25 7.43
CA PRO A 38 -20.53 4.84 7.66
C PRO A 38 -20.82 4.13 6.33
N ASN A 39 -20.25 2.93 6.16
CA ASN A 39 -20.33 2.13 4.93
C ASN A 39 -19.69 2.78 3.69
N ALA A 40 -18.83 3.79 3.85
CA ALA A 40 -18.06 4.33 2.74
C ALA A 40 -17.20 3.22 2.09
N PRO A 41 -17.07 3.18 0.76
CA PRO A 41 -16.22 2.23 0.08
C PRO A 41 -14.73 2.51 0.32
N LEU A 42 -13.90 1.48 0.19
CA LEU A 42 -12.44 1.58 0.33
C LEU A 42 -11.84 2.72 -0.52
N ASN A 43 -12.30 2.88 -1.76
CA ASN A 43 -11.84 3.93 -2.66
C ASN A 43 -12.06 5.34 -2.10
N GLU A 44 -13.16 5.57 -1.36
CA GLU A 44 -13.45 6.89 -0.79
C GLU A 44 -12.41 7.27 0.26
N ALA A 45 -12.03 6.35 1.15
CA ALA A 45 -10.97 6.60 2.14
C ALA A 45 -9.61 6.86 1.49
N LEU A 46 -9.29 6.10 0.43
CA LEU A 46 -8.03 6.28 -0.29
C LEU A 46 -7.97 7.64 -0.99
N LEU A 47 -9.07 8.08 -1.61
CA LEU A 47 -9.18 9.42 -2.20
C LEU A 47 -9.17 10.52 -1.13
N ALA A 48 -9.81 10.30 0.01
CA ALA A 48 -9.77 11.20 1.16
C ALA A 48 -8.35 11.34 1.73
N ALA A 49 -7.53 10.29 1.68
CA ALA A 49 -6.09 10.34 1.96
C ALA A 49 -5.27 11.09 0.89
N GLY A 50 -5.93 11.64 -0.15
CA GLY A 50 -5.31 12.29 -1.30
C GLY A 50 -4.90 11.32 -2.41
N GLY A 51 -5.21 10.03 -2.30
CA GLY A 51 -4.76 9.02 -3.23
C GLY A 51 -3.32 8.57 -2.98
N PHE A 52 -2.80 7.78 -3.92
CA PHE A 52 -1.46 7.21 -3.87
C PHE A 52 -0.35 8.28 -3.96
N ASP A 53 0.79 8.03 -3.30
CA ASP A 53 2.03 8.77 -3.60
C ASP A 53 2.49 8.43 -5.01
N ASP A 54 2.63 9.45 -5.86
CA ASP A 54 2.82 9.23 -7.29
C ASP A 54 4.13 8.54 -7.67
N VAL A 55 5.14 8.66 -6.81
CA VAL A 55 6.53 8.24 -7.08
C VAL A 55 6.84 6.91 -6.41
N ARG A 56 6.25 6.63 -5.25
CA ARG A 56 6.69 5.55 -4.36
C ARG A 56 5.63 4.50 -4.11
N ALA A 57 4.36 4.74 -4.44
CA ALA A 57 3.28 3.83 -4.11
C ALA A 57 3.12 2.71 -5.13
N GLU A 58 2.80 1.51 -4.64
CA GLU A 58 2.22 0.47 -5.46
C GLU A 58 0.74 0.82 -5.72
N LYS A 59 0.43 1.30 -6.93
CA LYS A 59 -0.91 1.81 -7.27
C LYS A 59 -1.93 0.72 -7.64
N GLY A 60 -1.46 -0.52 -7.87
CA GLY A 60 -2.31 -1.62 -8.32
C GLY A 60 -3.08 -2.31 -7.20
N SER A 61 -2.55 -2.31 -5.98
CA SER A 61 -3.16 -3.03 -4.86
C SER A 61 -2.93 -2.35 -3.52
N VAL A 62 -3.82 -2.61 -2.57
CA VAL A 62 -3.66 -2.24 -1.16
C VAL A 62 -4.00 -3.43 -0.27
N GLU A 63 -3.41 -3.47 0.92
CA GLU A 63 -3.76 -4.47 1.93
C GLU A 63 -4.77 -3.86 2.91
N LEU A 64 -5.98 -4.41 2.95
CA LEU A 64 -7.00 -4.11 3.95
C LEU A 64 -6.83 -5.06 5.14
N VAL A 65 -6.65 -4.48 6.32
CA VAL A 65 -6.56 -5.21 7.59
C VAL A 65 -7.75 -4.85 8.46
N ARG A 66 -8.49 -5.87 8.89
CA ARG A 66 -9.71 -5.73 9.70
C ARG A 66 -9.61 -6.57 10.97
N LEU A 67 -9.89 -5.94 12.11
CA LEU A 67 -10.03 -6.63 13.40
C LEU A 67 -11.49 -7.04 13.61
N ASN A 68 -11.74 -8.34 13.64
CA ASN A 68 -13.06 -8.87 13.88
C ASN A 68 -13.41 -8.86 15.37
N ARG A 69 -14.71 -8.82 15.68
CA ARG A 69 -15.21 -8.77 17.07
C ARG A 69 -14.81 -9.98 17.93
N ASN A 70 -14.49 -11.11 17.29
CA ASN A 70 -13.99 -12.32 17.95
C ASN A 70 -12.47 -12.28 18.24
N GLY A 71 -11.81 -11.15 17.95
CA GLY A 71 -10.37 -10.95 18.15
C GLY A 71 -9.49 -11.48 17.01
N THR A 72 -10.07 -12.03 15.93
CA THR A 72 -9.27 -12.45 14.76
C THR A 72 -8.96 -11.27 13.85
N VAL A 73 -7.86 -11.35 13.12
CA VAL A 73 -7.47 -10.35 12.12
C VAL A 73 -7.66 -10.94 10.73
N GLU A 74 -8.43 -10.26 9.90
CA GLU A 74 -8.53 -10.54 8.47
C GLU A 74 -7.58 -9.61 7.71
N LYS A 75 -6.89 -10.17 6.71
CA LYS A 75 -6.06 -9.42 5.78
C LYS A 75 -6.44 -9.78 4.35
N ARG A 76 -6.68 -8.76 3.51
CA ARG A 76 -7.01 -8.96 2.10
C ARG A 76 -6.21 -7.99 1.25
N ASP A 77 -5.51 -8.51 0.24
CA ASP A 77 -4.98 -7.68 -0.84
C ASP A 77 -6.11 -7.38 -1.83
N ILE A 78 -6.39 -6.11 -2.06
CA ILE A 78 -7.50 -5.62 -2.89
C ILE A 78 -6.89 -4.86 -4.08
N GLN A 79 -7.27 -5.26 -5.28
CA GLN A 79 -6.89 -4.55 -6.50
C GLN A 79 -7.68 -3.25 -6.61
N ILE A 80 -7.01 -2.14 -6.87
CA ILE A 80 -7.65 -0.82 -6.90
C ILE A 80 -8.10 -0.46 -8.30
N ASP A 81 -9.40 -0.23 -8.42
CA ASP A 81 -10.04 0.44 -9.54
C ASP A 81 -10.96 1.53 -8.98
N PHE A 82 -10.56 2.80 -9.13
CA PHE A 82 -11.33 3.94 -8.65
C PHE A 82 -12.67 4.14 -9.39
N THR A 83 -12.88 3.44 -10.50
CA THR A 83 -14.14 3.45 -11.26
C THR A 83 -15.09 2.32 -10.84
N ALA A 84 -14.61 1.35 -10.06
CA ALA A 84 -15.41 0.22 -9.62
C ALA A 84 -16.52 0.66 -8.63
N PRO A 85 -17.76 0.15 -8.81
CA PRO A 85 -18.82 0.35 -7.83
C PRO A 85 -18.47 -0.36 -6.51
N VAL A 86 -19.27 -0.09 -5.46
CA VAL A 86 -19.13 -0.79 -4.17
C VAL A 86 -19.31 -2.30 -4.39
N ASN A 87 -18.33 -3.08 -3.93
CA ASN A 87 -18.28 -4.52 -4.10
C ASN A 87 -17.39 -5.16 -3.02
N ASP A 88 -17.82 -6.24 -2.38
CA ASP A 88 -17.09 -6.83 -1.24
C ASP A 88 -15.68 -7.34 -1.57
N GLU A 89 -15.40 -7.67 -2.83
CA GLU A 89 -14.11 -8.20 -3.28
C GLU A 89 -13.16 -7.10 -3.73
N THR A 90 -13.65 -6.14 -4.53
CA THR A 90 -12.79 -5.13 -5.20
C THR A 90 -12.89 -3.73 -4.62
N ASN A 91 -13.99 -3.40 -3.94
CA ASN A 91 -14.20 -2.08 -3.33
C ASN A 91 -15.14 -2.18 -2.11
N PRO A 92 -14.74 -2.91 -1.06
CA PRO A 92 -15.61 -3.23 0.06
C PRO A 92 -15.96 -2.00 0.88
N THR A 93 -17.09 -2.06 1.57
CA THR A 93 -17.44 -1.06 2.58
C THR A 93 -16.50 -1.17 3.79
N LEU A 94 -16.03 -0.02 4.27
CA LEU A 94 -15.15 0.07 5.42
C LEU A 94 -15.90 -0.03 6.75
N GLN A 95 -15.20 -0.53 7.74
CA GLN A 95 -15.65 -0.64 9.13
C GLN A 95 -14.80 0.25 10.04
N PRO A 96 -15.33 0.67 11.20
CA PRO A 96 -14.55 1.44 12.16
C PRO A 96 -13.24 0.73 12.53
N ASN A 97 -12.14 1.49 12.49
CA ASN A 97 -10.78 1.03 12.78
C ASN A 97 -10.18 0.06 11.75
N ASP A 98 -10.76 -0.06 10.55
CA ASP A 98 -10.07 -0.69 9.43
C ASP A 98 -8.72 0.02 9.17
N VAL A 99 -7.73 -0.76 8.77
CA VAL A 99 -6.41 -0.26 8.37
C VAL A 99 -6.18 -0.56 6.90
N ILE A 100 -5.94 0.48 6.11
CA ILE A 100 -5.59 0.40 4.69
C ILE A 100 -4.10 0.66 4.58
N ILE A 101 -3.36 -0.35 4.11
CA ILE A 101 -1.91 -0.29 3.96
C ILE A 101 -1.58 -0.19 2.48
N VAL A 102 -0.96 0.92 2.10
CA VAL A 102 -0.44 1.14 0.75
C VAL A 102 1.05 0.81 0.72
N LYS A 103 1.38 -0.29 0.04
CA LYS A 103 2.76 -0.79 -0.08
C LYS A 103 3.59 0.15 -0.97
N ARG A 104 4.91 0.09 -0.77
CA ARG A 104 5.87 0.80 -1.62
C ARG A 104 6.10 0.00 -2.89
N ASP A 105 6.13 0.67 -4.04
CA ASP A 105 6.50 0.04 -5.30
C ASP A 105 7.94 -0.53 -5.21
N GLY A 106 8.02 -1.86 -5.24
CA GLY A 106 9.28 -2.61 -5.22
C GLY A 106 9.93 -2.71 -6.59
N ALA A 107 9.17 -2.61 -7.69
CA ALA A 107 9.67 -2.73 -9.06
C ALA A 107 10.54 -1.52 -9.45
N ALA A 108 10.21 -0.34 -8.94
CA ALA A 108 11.01 0.87 -9.09
C ALA A 108 12.48 0.69 -8.62
N LYS A 109 12.75 -0.23 -7.68
CA LYS A 109 14.12 -0.50 -7.21
C LYS A 109 14.92 -1.48 -8.07
N THR A 110 14.28 -2.30 -8.90
CA THR A 110 15.01 -3.26 -9.75
C THR A 110 15.56 -2.55 -10.99
N ALA A 111 14.81 -1.60 -11.57
CA ALA A 111 15.26 -0.83 -12.74
C ALA A 111 16.42 0.14 -12.38
N ASP A 112 16.28 0.92 -11.31
CA ASP A 112 17.28 1.93 -10.92
C ASP A 112 18.62 1.33 -10.45
N ASN A 113 18.63 0.05 -10.06
CA ASN A 113 19.84 -0.65 -9.59
C ASN A 113 20.53 -1.49 -10.68
N VAL A 114 19.81 -1.95 -11.70
CA VAL A 114 20.41 -2.69 -12.82
C VAL A 114 21.28 -1.77 -13.69
N GLU A 115 20.95 -0.48 -13.79
CA GLU A 115 21.76 0.51 -14.51
C GLU A 115 23.13 0.80 -13.85
N ARG A 116 23.29 0.53 -12.54
CA ARG A 116 24.54 0.78 -11.80
C ARG A 116 25.50 -0.40 -11.74
N ILE A 117 25.05 -1.60 -12.12
CA ILE A 117 25.86 -2.83 -12.13
C ILE A 117 26.45 -3.09 -13.53
N SER A 118 25.92 -2.47 -14.58
CA SER A 118 26.39 -2.68 -15.97
C SER A 118 27.70 -1.95 -16.33
N ARG A 119 28.31 -1.19 -15.41
CA ARG A 119 29.61 -0.53 -15.65
C ARG A 119 30.62 -0.83 -14.53
N PRO A 120 31.23 -2.02 -14.59
CA PRO A 120 32.70 -2.07 -14.58
C PRO A 120 33.21 -2.96 -15.72
N ALA A 121 33.12 -2.49 -16.97
CA ALA A 121 33.57 -3.23 -18.15
C ALA A 121 34.80 -2.61 -18.84
N SER A 122 35.62 -1.82 -18.14
CA SER A 122 36.81 -1.19 -18.75
C SER A 122 38.14 -1.47 -18.03
N GLY A 123 38.15 -2.23 -16.92
CA GLY A 123 39.38 -2.48 -16.14
C GLY A 123 39.92 -3.92 -16.15
N ILE A 124 39.12 -4.92 -16.54
CA ILE A 124 39.50 -6.34 -16.39
C ILE A 124 40.02 -6.96 -17.71
N PHE A 125 39.67 -6.40 -18.87
CA PHE A 125 40.19 -6.90 -20.15
C PHE A 125 41.67 -6.58 -20.40
N SER A 126 42.29 -5.63 -19.67
CA SER A 126 43.71 -5.32 -19.85
C SER A 126 44.66 -6.37 -19.28
N LEU A 127 44.16 -7.34 -18.49
CA LEU A 127 44.98 -8.41 -17.92
C LEU A 127 45.03 -9.67 -18.79
N ILE A 128 44.14 -9.79 -19.79
CA ILE A 128 44.08 -10.95 -20.68
C ILE A 128 44.95 -10.76 -21.95
N GLU A 129 45.34 -9.52 -22.30
CA GLU A 129 46.19 -9.24 -23.47
C GLU A 129 47.70 -9.15 -23.18
N LEU A 130 48.14 -9.33 -21.93
CA LEU A 130 49.57 -9.27 -21.58
C LEU A 130 50.50 -10.21 -22.39
N PRO A 131 50.11 -11.43 -22.83
CA PRO A 131 51.01 -12.24 -23.65
C PRO A 131 51.16 -11.72 -25.10
N ILE A 132 50.19 -10.98 -25.65
CA ILE A 132 50.23 -10.52 -27.05
C ILE A 132 51.12 -9.28 -27.20
N ARG A 133 51.16 -8.39 -26.20
CA ARG A 133 51.98 -7.16 -26.27
C ARG A 133 53.47 -7.41 -26.01
N LEU A 134 53.83 -8.51 -25.35
CA LEU A 134 55.24 -8.85 -25.12
C LEU A 134 55.91 -9.47 -26.36
N PHE A 135 55.13 -10.08 -27.27
CA PHE A 135 55.65 -10.73 -28.47
C PHE A 135 56.17 -9.71 -29.52
N ASN A 136 55.52 -8.55 -29.65
CA ASN A 136 55.95 -7.45 -30.55
C ASN A 136 57.12 -6.60 -30.02
N LEU A 137 57.65 -6.89 -28.83
CA LEU A 137 58.80 -6.19 -28.26
C LEU A 137 60.10 -7.02 -28.33
N LEU A 138 60.00 -8.29 -28.73
CA LEU A 138 61.13 -9.24 -28.77
C LEU A 138 61.33 -9.90 -30.15
N PHE A 139 60.56 -9.52 -31.17
CA PHE A 139 60.74 -9.88 -32.58
C PHE A 139 60.39 -8.71 -33.49
#